data_AF-A0A7J8LFF6-F1
#
_entry.id   AF-A0A7J8LFF6-F1
#
_cell.length_a   1.000
_cell.length_b   1.000
_cell.length_c   1.000
_cell.angle_alpha   90.00
_cell.angle_beta   90.00
_cell.angle_gamma   90.00
#
_symmetry.space_group_name_H-M   'P 1'
#
loop_
_entity.id
_entity.type
_entity.pdbx_description
1 polymer ?
#
loop_
_entity_poly.entity_id
_entity_poly.type
_entity_poly.pdbx_seq_one_letter_code
_entity_poly.pdbx_strand_id
1 'polypeptide(L)'
;EGHGPCQIITAQLNVGGRIKAKASNGNAKVLVNDREITRKELCMLQFAGVNCEGKPSFWLSADGYYQEEGQKNEKGPIWKKTRIKLFCALLSLPVPPNVVNPAGEDVSQRTLEQQVLLKLLLVGYQKSGTSTIYKQAKILYNVPFSEDERQNIKLKIQCNMYGYLAILLEGRERFEEVLLENRKLQFADGPGSSGGASQIDGKTTYSLSPRLKAFSEWLVQVMVSGNLEVIFPAATREYAPFIQELWNDAAFQATYNRRHELQMLPRIATYFLERAVEISRTDYEPSDMDILYQLIRLHPSSLGESCKWVGMFEDVNMVLFCVSLTDYDEFWLDSNGVLINKMVASKQLFETIVSHPTLEQKDFLLILNKADLLLEKMEEVPLTRCEWFHDFNPVISHHNNNLTASVAQRAFHYIAVKFKRLFDSLTHSKLYVCMVTGLEPDSVDDAFRYAREILKWDYNDNSFISNEFSTTTHIEASTTS
;
A
#
# COMPACT_ATOMS: atom_id res chain seq x y z
N GLU A 1 -28.41 -11.99 14.49
CA GLU A 1 -29.19 -12.38 13.29
C GLU A 1 -29.32 -13.91 13.31
N GLY A 2 -30.40 -14.48 12.80
CA GLY A 2 -30.59 -15.93 12.75
C GLY A 2 -29.47 -16.67 12.00
N HIS A 3 -29.40 -17.99 12.13
CA HIS A 3 -28.44 -18.80 11.40
C HIS A 3 -28.95 -19.07 9.97
N GLY A 4 -28.19 -18.63 8.98
CA GLY A 4 -28.48 -18.92 7.56
C GLY A 4 -28.36 -20.42 7.26
N PRO A 5 -29.02 -20.90 6.20
CA PRO A 5 -29.00 -22.31 5.84
C PRO A 5 -27.64 -22.74 5.27
N CYS A 6 -27.18 -23.94 5.62
CA CYS A 6 -25.97 -24.54 5.07
C CYS A 6 -26.18 -25.27 3.73
N GLN A 7 -27.44 -25.51 3.34
CA GLN A 7 -27.85 -26.18 2.11
C GLN A 7 -29.14 -25.56 1.57
N ILE A 8 -29.42 -25.71 0.28
CA ILE A 8 -30.67 -25.23 -0.31
C ILE A 8 -31.84 -25.96 0.35
N ILE A 9 -32.76 -25.18 0.88
CA ILE A 9 -33.93 -25.72 1.54
C ILE A 9 -34.98 -26.03 0.48
N THR A 10 -35.27 -27.30 0.32
CA THR A 10 -36.29 -27.81 -0.59
C THR A 10 -37.55 -28.18 0.19
N ALA A 11 -38.71 -28.14 -0.47
CA ALA A 11 -39.97 -28.60 0.11
C ALA A 11 -40.02 -30.14 0.31
N GLN A 12 -39.10 -30.88 -0.33
CA GLN A 12 -39.04 -32.34 -0.29
C GLN A 12 -38.02 -32.80 0.76
N LEU A 13 -38.52 -33.10 1.96
CA LEU A 13 -37.73 -33.75 3.01
C LEU A 13 -37.79 -35.27 2.82
N ASN A 14 -36.63 -35.95 2.88
CA ASN A 14 -36.52 -37.39 2.64
C ASN A 14 -37.34 -38.27 3.62
N VAL A 15 -37.84 -37.71 4.74
CA VAL A 15 -38.69 -38.42 5.71
C VAL A 15 -39.65 -37.44 6.42
N GLY A 16 -40.94 -37.48 6.08
CA GLY A 16 -42.14 -37.18 6.90
C GLY A 16 -42.24 -35.92 7.79
N GLY A 17 -41.24 -35.05 7.87
CA GLY A 17 -41.22 -33.87 8.72
C GLY A 17 -41.71 -32.61 8.02
N ARG A 18 -42.25 -31.65 8.77
CA ARG A 18 -42.42 -30.25 8.33
C ARG A 18 -41.30 -29.40 8.90
N ILE A 19 -40.76 -28.48 8.09
CA ILE A 19 -39.75 -27.52 8.56
C ILE A 19 -40.41 -26.58 9.58
N LYS A 20 -39.78 -26.38 10.73
CA LYS A 20 -40.30 -25.47 11.77
C LYS A 20 -40.10 -24.02 11.34
N ALA A 21 -41.09 -23.16 11.58
CA ALA A 21 -41.02 -21.72 11.31
C ALA A 21 -39.76 -21.03 11.87
N LYS A 22 -39.29 -21.44 13.06
CA LYS A 22 -38.11 -20.86 13.71
C LYS A 22 -36.78 -21.59 13.40
N ALA A 23 -36.72 -22.48 12.41
CA ALA A 23 -35.53 -23.31 12.18
C ALA A 23 -34.24 -22.51 11.93
N SER A 24 -34.33 -21.32 11.34
CA SER A 24 -33.20 -20.39 11.13
C SER A 24 -33.16 -19.23 12.13
N ASN A 25 -34.11 -19.12 13.06
CA ASN A 25 -34.32 -17.92 13.87
C ASN A 25 -34.32 -16.63 13.01
N GLY A 26 -34.96 -16.69 11.84
CA GLY A 26 -35.10 -15.55 10.93
C GLY A 26 -35.87 -14.40 11.56
N ASN A 27 -35.70 -13.20 11.01
CA ASN A 27 -36.38 -11.98 11.46
C ASN A 27 -36.89 -11.14 10.27
N ALA A 28 -37.01 -11.76 9.09
CA ALA A 28 -37.44 -11.11 7.86
C ALA A 28 -38.97 -11.08 7.71
N LYS A 29 -39.73 -11.80 8.55
CA LYS A 29 -41.21 -11.92 8.48
C LYS A 29 -41.72 -12.46 7.13
N VAL A 30 -40.88 -13.17 6.38
CA VAL A 30 -41.21 -13.85 5.11
C VAL A 30 -40.93 -15.34 5.29
N LEU A 31 -41.85 -16.19 4.82
CA LEU A 31 -41.74 -17.64 4.94
C LEU A 31 -41.29 -18.26 3.61
N VAL A 32 -40.33 -19.18 3.67
CA VAL A 32 -39.93 -20.03 2.54
C VAL A 32 -39.92 -21.47 3.00
N ASN A 33 -40.72 -22.33 2.36
CA ASN A 33 -40.93 -23.72 2.76
C ASN A 33 -41.25 -23.84 4.26
N ASP A 34 -42.23 -23.07 4.73
CA ASP A 34 -42.68 -22.98 6.14
C ASP A 34 -41.66 -22.43 7.16
N ARG A 35 -40.52 -21.91 6.72
CA ARG A 35 -39.47 -21.35 7.59
C ARG A 35 -39.33 -19.84 7.43
N GLU A 36 -39.22 -19.12 8.55
CA GLU A 36 -38.91 -17.70 8.54
C GLU A 36 -37.44 -17.45 8.17
N ILE A 37 -37.24 -16.79 7.03
CA ILE A 37 -35.91 -16.55 6.47
C ILE A 37 -35.18 -15.40 7.17
N THR A 38 -33.86 -15.37 7.02
CA THR A 38 -33.01 -14.25 7.47
C THR A 38 -33.10 -13.06 6.52
N ARG A 39 -32.68 -11.87 6.96
CA ARG A 39 -32.61 -10.67 6.09
C ARG A 39 -31.70 -10.85 4.88
N LYS A 40 -30.64 -11.66 4.99
CA LYS A 40 -29.73 -11.99 3.88
C LYS A 40 -30.44 -12.80 2.79
N GLU A 41 -31.24 -13.77 3.19
CA GLU A 41 -32.06 -14.58 2.27
C GLU A 41 -33.18 -13.76 1.63
N LEU A 42 -33.82 -12.86 2.38
CA LEU A 42 -34.80 -11.92 1.83
C LEU A 42 -34.17 -11.01 0.76
N CYS A 43 -32.98 -10.48 1.04
CA CYS A 43 -32.23 -9.65 0.10
C CYS A 43 -31.91 -10.43 -1.19
N MET A 44 -31.52 -11.72 -1.08
CA MET A 44 -31.31 -12.59 -2.23
C MET A 44 -32.58 -12.79 -3.08
N LEU A 45 -33.74 -13.03 -2.45
CA LEU A 45 -35.01 -13.20 -3.17
C LEU A 45 -35.46 -11.92 -3.88
N GLN A 46 -35.34 -10.77 -3.20
CA GLN A 46 -35.64 -9.46 -3.80
C GLN A 46 -34.70 -9.19 -4.99
N PHE A 47 -33.40 -9.48 -4.85
CA PHE A 47 -32.42 -9.39 -5.92
C PHE A 47 -32.70 -10.35 -7.08
N ALA A 48 -33.34 -11.49 -6.80
CA ALA A 48 -33.77 -12.44 -7.82
C ALA A 48 -35.00 -11.96 -8.63
N GLY A 49 -35.64 -10.87 -8.21
CA GLY A 49 -36.88 -10.33 -8.77
C GLY A 49 -38.14 -10.97 -8.15
N VAL A 50 -38.04 -11.56 -6.97
CA VAL A 50 -39.18 -12.13 -6.25
C VAL A 50 -39.86 -11.00 -5.46
N ASN A 51 -41.13 -10.73 -5.73
CA ASN A 51 -41.89 -9.72 -5.00
C ASN A 51 -42.18 -10.22 -3.57
N CYS A 52 -41.55 -9.61 -2.56
CA CYS A 52 -41.63 -10.03 -1.16
C CYS A 52 -42.46 -9.08 -0.27
N GLU A 53 -43.29 -8.21 -0.86
CA GLU A 53 -44.15 -7.29 -0.11
C GLU A 53 -45.29 -8.01 0.62
N GLY A 54 -45.61 -7.59 1.85
CA GLY A 54 -46.82 -8.05 2.56
C GLY A 54 -46.70 -9.32 3.43
N LYS A 55 -45.50 -9.75 3.82
CA LYS A 55 -45.23 -11.02 4.55
C LYS A 55 -45.69 -12.29 3.79
N PRO A 56 -45.30 -12.47 2.53
CA PRO A 56 -45.72 -13.62 1.74
C PRO A 56 -45.06 -14.93 2.22
N SER A 57 -45.66 -16.04 1.82
CA SER A 57 -45.17 -17.41 2.01
C SER A 57 -44.89 -18.03 0.65
N PHE A 58 -43.69 -18.58 0.47
CA PHE A 58 -43.24 -19.16 -0.79
C PHE A 58 -42.87 -20.64 -0.65
N TRP A 59 -43.20 -21.42 -1.67
CA TRP A 59 -42.59 -22.70 -1.95
C TRP A 59 -41.38 -22.50 -2.86
N LEU A 60 -40.23 -23.08 -2.52
CA LEU A 60 -38.99 -23.00 -3.31
C LEU A 60 -38.43 -24.41 -3.53
N SER A 61 -38.21 -24.77 -4.79
CA SER A 61 -37.62 -26.04 -5.20
C SER A 61 -36.09 -25.97 -5.31
N ALA A 62 -35.44 -27.14 -5.31
CA ALA A 62 -33.98 -27.26 -5.43
C ALA A 62 -33.45 -26.60 -6.73
N ASP A 63 -34.22 -26.73 -7.81
CA ASP A 63 -33.89 -26.23 -9.13
C ASP A 63 -34.14 -24.72 -9.28
N GLY A 64 -34.66 -24.08 -8.22
CA GLY A 64 -34.84 -22.63 -8.13
C GLY A 64 -36.15 -22.13 -8.68
N TYR A 65 -37.11 -23.02 -8.94
CA TYR A 65 -38.49 -22.62 -9.19
C TYR A 65 -39.15 -22.31 -7.85
N TYR A 66 -39.96 -21.27 -7.83
CA TYR A 66 -40.68 -20.83 -6.65
C TYR A 66 -42.13 -20.50 -6.97
N GLN A 67 -42.98 -20.61 -5.97
CA GLN A 67 -44.42 -20.38 -6.07
C GLN A 67 -44.91 -19.71 -4.81
N GLU A 68 -45.68 -18.63 -4.95
CA GLU A 68 -46.34 -17.99 -3.81
C GLU A 68 -47.54 -18.84 -3.37
N GLU A 69 -47.71 -19.02 -2.06
CA GLU A 69 -48.77 -19.84 -1.49
C GLU A 69 -50.16 -19.33 -1.91
N GLY A 70 -50.94 -20.16 -2.60
CA GLY A 70 -52.26 -19.82 -3.12
C GLY A 70 -52.30 -19.40 -4.61
N GLN A 71 -51.16 -19.18 -5.27
CA GLN A 71 -51.09 -19.00 -6.73
C GLN A 71 -50.79 -20.33 -7.44
N LYS A 72 -51.21 -20.53 -8.69
CA LYS A 72 -50.92 -21.76 -9.48
C LYS A 72 -49.70 -21.66 -10.39
N ASN A 73 -49.12 -20.48 -10.53
CA ASN A 73 -48.05 -20.24 -11.51
C ASN A 73 -46.68 -20.36 -10.84
N GLU A 74 -45.90 -21.35 -11.24
CA GLU A 74 -44.49 -21.46 -10.88
C GLU A 74 -43.66 -20.39 -11.61
N LYS A 75 -42.75 -19.76 -10.88
CA LYS A 75 -41.85 -18.71 -11.35
C LYS A 75 -40.39 -19.14 -11.13
N GLY A 76 -39.48 -18.71 -11.99
CA GLY A 76 -38.06 -19.11 -11.91
C GLY A 76 -37.55 -19.70 -13.22
N PRO A 77 -36.37 -20.35 -13.22
CA PRO A 77 -35.54 -20.70 -12.07
C PRO A 77 -34.60 -19.57 -11.62
N ILE A 78 -34.59 -19.24 -10.33
CA ILE A 78 -33.74 -18.19 -9.76
C ILE A 78 -32.26 -18.55 -9.83
N TRP A 79 -31.91 -19.84 -9.74
CA TRP A 79 -30.50 -20.26 -9.77
C TRP A 79 -29.87 -20.23 -11.17
N LYS A 80 -30.64 -20.12 -12.26
CA LYS A 80 -30.04 -20.03 -13.61
C LYS A 80 -29.39 -18.67 -13.89
N LYS A 81 -29.74 -17.61 -13.15
CA LYS A 81 -29.13 -16.30 -13.36
C LYS A 81 -27.75 -16.26 -12.69
N THR A 82 -26.70 -16.07 -13.49
CA THR A 82 -25.29 -15.99 -13.02
C THR A 82 -25.11 -14.97 -11.89
N ARG A 83 -25.83 -13.83 -11.96
CA ARG A 83 -25.82 -12.78 -10.93
C ARG A 83 -26.33 -13.28 -9.56
N ILE A 84 -27.32 -14.18 -9.53
CA ILE A 84 -27.87 -14.74 -8.29
C ILE A 84 -26.89 -15.73 -7.66
N LYS A 85 -26.20 -16.55 -8.47
CA LYS A 85 -25.14 -17.46 -7.99
C LYS A 85 -23.98 -16.69 -7.34
N LEU A 86 -23.55 -15.59 -7.97
CA LEU A 86 -22.51 -14.71 -7.44
C LEU A 86 -22.93 -14.02 -6.12
N PHE A 87 -24.17 -13.55 -6.06
CA PHE A 87 -24.73 -12.91 -4.88
C PHE A 87 -24.87 -13.88 -3.70
N CYS A 88 -25.26 -15.14 -3.96
CA CYS A 88 -25.30 -16.18 -2.95
C CYS A 88 -23.91 -16.50 -2.38
N ALA A 89 -22.88 -16.58 -3.23
CA ALA A 89 -21.50 -16.75 -2.78
C ALA A 89 -21.03 -15.61 -1.85
N LEU A 90 -21.35 -14.35 -2.21
CA LEU A 90 -21.01 -13.16 -1.42
C LEU A 90 -21.66 -13.17 -0.02
N LEU A 91 -22.90 -13.69 0.08
CA LEU A 91 -23.64 -13.79 1.35
C LEU A 91 -23.40 -15.10 2.11
N SER A 92 -22.52 -15.97 1.59
CA SER A 92 -22.29 -17.34 2.10
C SER A 92 -23.58 -18.18 2.14
N LEU A 93 -24.46 -17.99 1.16
CA LEU A 93 -25.69 -18.75 0.97
C LEU A 93 -25.45 -19.93 0.00
N PRO A 94 -26.13 -21.08 0.20
CA PRO A 94 -25.95 -22.28 -0.61
C PRO A 94 -26.53 -22.13 -2.03
N VAL A 95 -25.84 -22.70 -3.02
CA VAL A 95 -26.19 -22.69 -4.47
C VAL A 95 -26.27 -24.13 -4.99
N PRO A 96 -27.14 -24.48 -5.96
CA PRO A 96 -27.27 -25.87 -6.39
C PRO A 96 -26.02 -26.32 -7.16
N PRO A 97 -25.59 -27.58 -7.03
CA PRO A 97 -24.55 -28.14 -7.88
C PRO A 97 -25.01 -28.16 -9.35
N ASN A 98 -24.13 -27.83 -10.29
CA ASN A 98 -24.44 -27.92 -11.71
C ASN A 98 -24.64 -29.40 -12.07
N VAL A 99 -25.80 -29.76 -12.64
CA VAL A 99 -26.08 -31.13 -13.09
C VAL A 99 -25.06 -31.54 -14.16
N VAL A 100 -24.34 -32.62 -13.88
CA VAL A 100 -23.25 -33.21 -14.67
C VAL A 100 -23.83 -33.93 -15.89
N ASN A 101 -23.32 -33.64 -17.09
CA ASN A 101 -23.52 -34.49 -18.27
C ASN A 101 -22.80 -35.84 -18.07
N PRO A 102 -23.41 -36.99 -18.42
CA PRO A 102 -22.80 -38.30 -18.23
C PRO A 102 -21.87 -38.63 -19.41
N ALA A 103 -20.68 -38.05 -19.41
CA ALA A 103 -19.55 -38.55 -20.20
C ALA A 103 -18.28 -38.16 -19.44
N GLY A 104 -17.65 -39.16 -18.83
CA GLY A 104 -16.51 -38.98 -17.96
C GLY A 104 -15.29 -38.49 -18.72
N GLU A 105 -14.78 -37.34 -18.30
CA GLU A 105 -13.37 -37.03 -18.30
C GLU A 105 -13.06 -36.33 -16.97
N ASP A 106 -12.08 -36.86 -16.24
CA ASP A 106 -11.48 -36.26 -15.05
C ASP A 106 -10.82 -34.92 -15.44
N VAL A 107 -11.62 -33.86 -15.45
CA VAL A 107 -11.11 -32.49 -15.52
C VAL A 107 -11.14 -31.95 -14.10
N SER A 108 -9.95 -31.88 -13.51
CA SER A 108 -9.63 -31.17 -12.27
C SER A 108 -10.58 -29.99 -12.05
N GLN A 109 -11.09 -29.87 -10.82
CA GLN A 109 -11.84 -28.72 -10.31
C GLN A 109 -11.10 -27.39 -10.58
N ARG A 110 -11.28 -26.87 -11.79
CA ARG A 110 -11.17 -25.47 -12.17
C ARG A 110 -12.56 -25.07 -12.62
N THR A 111 -13.49 -25.01 -11.66
CA THR A 111 -14.71 -24.25 -11.88
C THR A 111 -14.23 -22.84 -12.22
N LEU A 112 -14.48 -22.37 -13.44
CA LEU A 112 -14.30 -20.99 -13.84
C LEU A 112 -15.16 -20.11 -12.91
N GLU A 113 -14.64 -19.74 -11.75
CA GLU A 113 -14.85 -18.41 -11.23
C GLU A 113 -14.28 -17.48 -12.30
N GLN A 114 -15.12 -16.83 -13.09
CA GLN A 114 -14.72 -15.52 -13.62
C GLN A 114 -14.60 -14.60 -12.41
N GLN A 115 -13.48 -14.70 -11.68
CA GLN A 115 -13.04 -13.66 -10.77
C GLN A 115 -12.99 -12.40 -11.63
N VAL A 116 -13.85 -11.42 -11.32
CA VAL A 116 -13.73 -10.09 -11.91
C VAL A 116 -12.34 -9.59 -11.50
N LEU A 117 -11.42 -9.60 -12.45
CA LEU A 117 -10.05 -9.21 -12.23
C LEU A 117 -10.04 -7.68 -12.05
N LEU A 118 -9.97 -7.22 -10.81
CA LEU A 118 -9.89 -5.80 -10.48
C LEU A 118 -8.46 -5.31 -10.71
N LYS A 119 -8.30 -4.46 -11.72
CA LYS A 119 -7.03 -3.81 -12.07
C LYS A 119 -6.93 -2.48 -11.34
N LEU A 120 -5.99 -2.42 -10.41
CA LEU A 120 -5.71 -1.26 -9.59
C LEU A 120 -4.42 -0.58 -10.08
N LEU A 121 -4.45 0.74 -10.27
CA LEU A 121 -3.27 1.53 -10.62
C LEU A 121 -2.76 2.26 -9.37
N LEU A 122 -1.64 1.81 -8.80
CA LEU A 122 -0.96 2.53 -7.72
C LEU A 122 0.06 3.51 -8.29
N VAL A 123 -0.15 4.80 -8.05
CA VAL A 123 0.69 5.89 -8.58
C VAL A 123 0.88 6.97 -7.53
N GLY A 124 1.92 7.78 -7.64
CA GLY A 124 2.20 8.86 -6.69
C GLY A 124 3.51 9.56 -7.01
N TYR A 125 3.74 10.69 -6.36
CA TYR A 125 4.98 11.44 -6.53
C TYR A 125 6.19 10.64 -6.02
N GLN A 126 7.40 11.00 -6.47
CA GLN A 126 8.61 10.29 -6.09
C GLN A 126 8.77 10.26 -4.55
N LYS A 127 9.08 9.09 -3.99
CA LYS A 127 9.19 8.85 -2.53
C LYS A 127 7.89 9.02 -1.72
N SER A 128 6.72 9.03 -2.37
CA SER A 128 5.41 8.98 -1.71
C SER A 128 5.18 7.71 -0.89
N GLY A 129 5.80 6.59 -1.31
CA GLY A 129 5.69 5.27 -0.66
C GLY A 129 4.90 4.22 -1.46
N THR A 130 4.57 4.51 -2.72
CA THR A 130 3.92 3.57 -3.65
C THR A 130 4.61 2.19 -3.69
N SER A 131 5.94 2.17 -3.85
CA SER A 131 6.69 0.90 -3.90
C SER A 131 6.66 0.15 -2.57
N THR A 132 6.63 0.86 -1.43
CA THR A 132 6.50 0.23 -0.10
C THR A 132 5.16 -0.46 0.03
N ILE A 133 4.08 0.26 -0.27
CA ILE A 133 2.70 -0.25 -0.22
C ILE A 133 2.54 -1.44 -1.18
N TYR A 134 3.09 -1.35 -2.39
CA TYR A 134 3.04 -2.45 -3.37
C TYR A 134 3.73 -3.72 -2.86
N LYS A 135 4.94 -3.58 -2.31
CA LYS A 135 5.68 -4.73 -1.75
C LYS A 135 4.97 -5.33 -0.55
N GLN A 136 4.48 -4.48 0.36
CA GLN A 136 3.70 -4.90 1.51
C GLN A 136 2.46 -5.68 1.08
N ALA A 137 1.74 -5.20 0.07
CA ALA A 137 0.59 -5.90 -0.50
C ALA A 137 0.97 -7.25 -1.13
N LYS A 138 2.10 -7.33 -1.86
CA LYS A 138 2.59 -8.61 -2.40
C LYS A 138 2.86 -9.62 -1.30
N ILE A 139 3.52 -9.20 -0.22
CA ILE A 139 3.82 -10.05 0.94
C ILE A 139 2.51 -10.48 1.63
N LEU A 140 1.63 -9.53 1.96
CA LEU A 140 0.34 -9.77 2.61
C LEU A 140 -0.54 -10.77 1.86
N TYR A 141 -0.61 -10.64 0.53
CA TYR A 141 -1.46 -11.48 -0.31
C TYR A 141 -0.72 -12.69 -0.90
N ASN A 142 0.46 -13.03 -0.38
CA ASN A 142 1.29 -14.16 -0.83
C ASN A 142 1.53 -14.16 -2.35
N VAL A 143 1.67 -12.98 -2.96
CA VAL A 143 2.02 -12.83 -4.37
C VAL A 143 3.53 -12.88 -4.49
N PRO A 144 4.11 -13.90 -5.16
CA PRO A 144 5.55 -14.03 -5.25
C PRO A 144 6.17 -12.87 -6.03
N PHE A 145 7.35 -12.43 -5.59
CA PHE A 145 8.24 -11.62 -6.42
C PHE A 145 8.84 -12.49 -7.53
N SER A 146 8.90 -11.97 -8.74
CA SER A 146 9.61 -12.64 -9.85
C SER A 146 11.11 -12.71 -9.55
N GLU A 147 11.81 -13.61 -10.23
CA GLU A 147 13.26 -13.73 -10.07
C GLU A 147 13.98 -12.42 -10.42
N ASP A 148 13.56 -11.76 -11.50
CA ASP A 148 14.10 -10.46 -11.90
C ASP A 148 13.82 -9.37 -10.85
N GLU A 149 12.63 -9.36 -10.23
CA GLU A 149 12.32 -8.44 -9.14
C GLU A 149 13.21 -8.69 -7.92
N ARG A 150 13.35 -9.96 -7.51
CA ARG A 150 14.19 -10.36 -6.37
C ARG A 150 15.64 -9.97 -6.60
N GLN A 151 16.18 -10.26 -7.78
CA GLN A 151 17.55 -9.92 -8.14
C GLN A 151 17.76 -8.40 -8.15
N ASN A 152 16.84 -7.63 -8.74
CA ASN A 152 16.91 -6.16 -8.72
C ASN A 152 16.82 -5.60 -7.30
N ILE A 153 16.00 -6.19 -6.42
CA ILE A 153 15.89 -5.79 -5.02
C ILE A 153 17.19 -6.10 -4.28
N LYS A 154 17.74 -7.31 -4.46
CA LYS A 154 19.03 -7.75 -3.90
C LYS A 154 20.15 -6.78 -4.24
N LEU A 155 20.30 -6.42 -5.51
CA LEU A 155 21.33 -5.48 -5.96
C LEU A 155 21.18 -4.09 -5.33
N LYS A 156 19.93 -3.61 -5.19
CA LYS A 156 19.66 -2.33 -4.52
C LYS A 156 19.98 -2.36 -3.03
N ILE A 157 19.67 -3.46 -2.32
CA ILE A 157 20.03 -3.62 -0.90
C ILE A 157 21.54 -3.57 -0.73
N GLN A 158 22.26 -4.32 -1.58
CA GLN A 158 23.72 -4.33 -1.57
C GLN A 158 24.29 -2.94 -1.87
N CYS A 159 23.80 -2.26 -2.91
CA CYS A 159 24.21 -0.89 -3.24
C CYS A 159 24.00 0.08 -2.07
N ASN A 160 22.81 0.07 -1.46
CA ASN A 160 22.51 0.91 -0.30
C ASN A 160 23.44 0.61 0.89
N MET A 161 23.68 -0.68 1.17
CA MET A 161 24.57 -1.12 2.24
C MET A 161 26.00 -0.58 2.03
N TYR A 162 26.55 -0.66 0.82
CA TYR A 162 27.87 -0.08 0.52
C TYR A 162 27.87 1.45 0.65
N GLY A 163 26.77 2.13 0.30
CA GLY A 163 26.64 3.56 0.53
C GLY A 163 26.63 3.92 2.02
N TYR A 164 25.98 3.12 2.87
CA TYR A 164 26.04 3.32 4.33
C TYR A 164 27.44 3.09 4.89
N LEU A 165 28.18 2.10 4.38
CA LEU A 165 29.58 1.89 4.74
C LEU A 165 30.45 3.08 4.32
N ALA A 166 30.23 3.63 3.13
CA ALA A 166 30.96 4.79 2.63
C ALA A 166 30.76 6.02 3.51
N ILE A 167 29.52 6.29 3.97
CA ILE A 167 29.22 7.38 4.93
C ILE A 167 29.95 7.16 6.26
N LEU A 168 29.99 5.92 6.77
CA LEU A 168 30.74 5.61 7.99
C LEU A 168 32.24 5.83 7.81
N LEU A 169 32.80 5.46 6.66
CA LEU A 169 34.22 5.63 6.37
C LEU A 169 34.62 7.11 6.18
N GLU A 170 33.77 7.91 5.55
CA GLU A 170 33.92 9.37 5.52
C GLU A 170 33.85 9.95 6.94
N GLY A 171 32.88 9.51 7.74
CA GLY A 171 32.75 9.89 9.15
C GLY A 171 33.99 9.56 9.98
N ARG A 172 34.63 8.41 9.72
CA ARG A 172 35.89 8.00 10.35
C ARG A 172 37.00 9.00 10.05
N GLU A 173 37.17 9.40 8.78
CA GLU A 173 38.17 10.40 8.38
C GLU A 173 37.97 11.72 9.12
N ARG A 174 36.71 12.19 9.15
CA ARG A 174 36.35 13.41 9.85
C ARG A 174 36.62 13.36 11.36
N PHE A 175 36.35 12.23 12.01
CA PHE A 175 36.66 12.04 13.43
C PHE A 175 38.16 11.95 13.70
N GLU A 176 38.94 11.37 12.80
CA GLU A 176 40.40 11.31 12.88
C GLU A 176 41.03 12.71 12.76
N GLU A 177 40.57 13.53 11.81
CA GLU A 177 41.00 14.92 11.63
C GLU A 177 40.78 15.76 12.89
N VAL A 178 39.54 15.78 13.41
CA VAL A 178 39.19 16.52 14.63
C VAL A 178 40.03 16.09 15.83
N LEU A 179 40.29 14.79 15.97
CA LEU A 179 41.13 14.25 17.04
C LEU A 179 42.59 14.72 16.92
N LEU A 180 43.14 14.76 15.71
CA LEU A 180 44.49 15.25 15.47
C LEU A 180 44.62 16.75 15.68
N GLU A 181 43.62 17.54 15.28
CA GLU A 181 43.56 18.99 15.54
C GLU A 181 43.53 19.30 17.04
N ASN A 182 42.68 18.59 17.80
CA ASN A 182 42.60 18.75 19.25
C ASN A 182 43.93 18.41 19.95
N ARG A 183 44.64 17.37 19.49
CA ARG A 183 45.98 17.07 19.99
C ARG A 183 46.95 18.22 19.72
N LYS A 184 46.96 18.78 18.50
CA LYS A 184 47.84 19.90 18.14
C LYS A 184 47.62 21.13 19.04
N LEU A 185 46.37 21.47 19.33
CA LEU A 185 46.03 22.60 20.21
C LEU A 185 46.53 22.37 21.66
N GLN A 186 46.37 21.14 22.19
CA GLN A 186 46.87 20.81 23.54
C GLN A 186 48.39 20.91 23.68
N PHE A 187 49.15 20.65 22.60
CA PHE A 187 50.61 20.81 22.61
C PHE A 187 51.07 22.28 22.45
N ALA A 188 50.22 23.16 21.93
CA ALA A 188 50.52 24.58 21.77
C ALA A 188 50.36 25.40 23.07
N ASP A 189 49.47 24.96 23.98
CA ASP A 189 49.15 25.67 25.24
C ASP A 189 49.88 25.12 26.50
N GLY A 190 50.74 24.11 26.37
CA GLY A 190 51.50 23.53 27.48
C GLY A 190 52.86 24.22 27.70
N PRO A 191 53.24 24.62 28.93
CA PRO A 191 54.56 25.19 29.18
C PRO A 191 55.63 24.12 28.93
N GLY A 192 56.59 24.45 28.07
CA GLY A 192 57.64 23.54 27.63
C GLY A 192 58.37 22.86 28.80
N SER A 193 58.21 21.55 28.90
CA SER A 193 59.12 20.70 29.66
C SER A 193 59.72 19.69 28.68
N SER A 194 60.99 19.92 28.35
CA SER A 194 61.79 19.00 27.56
C SER A 194 61.99 17.70 28.34
N GLY A 195 61.73 16.55 27.73
CA GLY A 195 62.13 15.27 28.31
C GLY A 195 61.28 14.10 27.86
N GLY A 196 61.67 13.48 26.73
CA GLY A 196 61.14 12.20 26.29
C GLY A 196 60.34 12.32 24.99
N ALA A 197 61.04 12.17 23.87
CA ALA A 197 60.40 11.76 22.61
C ALA A 197 59.89 10.33 22.79
N SER A 198 58.77 10.15 23.51
CA SER A 198 57.96 8.95 23.34
C SER A 198 57.50 9.00 21.89
N GLN A 199 57.98 8.06 21.08
CA GLN A 199 57.40 7.76 19.77
C GLN A 199 55.88 7.75 19.94
N ILE A 200 55.22 8.82 19.49
CA ILE A 200 53.78 8.79 19.29
C ILE A 200 53.66 7.88 18.08
N ASP A 201 53.45 6.59 18.33
CA ASP A 201 52.99 5.68 17.30
C ASP A 201 51.82 6.40 16.60
N GLY A 202 51.98 6.73 15.32
CA GLY A 202 51.07 7.59 14.56
C GLY A 202 49.68 6.99 14.37
N LYS A 203 49.37 5.93 15.12
CA LYS A 203 48.16 5.16 15.14
C LYS A 203 47.16 5.81 16.09
N THR A 204 46.09 6.36 15.52
CA THR A 204 44.94 6.84 16.25
C THR A 204 43.95 5.69 16.47
N THR A 205 42.93 5.92 17.31
CA THR A 205 41.78 5.01 17.43
C THR A 205 41.03 4.82 16.11
N TYR A 206 41.23 5.72 15.14
CA TYR A 206 40.60 5.70 13.83
C TYR A 206 41.50 5.16 12.72
N SER A 207 42.73 4.72 13.02
CA SER A 207 43.68 4.27 11.99
C SER A 207 43.39 2.86 11.48
N LEU A 208 43.13 2.76 10.17
CA LEU A 208 42.90 1.51 9.45
C LEU A 208 44.20 0.82 9.02
N SER A 209 44.15 -0.49 8.75
CA SER A 209 45.24 -1.20 8.06
C SER A 209 45.46 -0.60 6.66
N PRO A 210 46.67 -0.67 6.07
CA PRO A 210 46.91 -0.13 4.73
C PRO A 210 45.96 -0.70 3.66
N ARG A 211 45.58 -1.97 3.81
CA ARG A 211 44.63 -2.65 2.93
C ARG A 211 43.21 -2.11 3.08
N LEU A 212 42.71 -1.96 4.31
CA LEU A 212 41.40 -1.38 4.59
C LEU A 212 41.34 0.10 4.23
N LYS A 213 42.46 0.82 4.38
CA LYS A 213 42.58 2.22 3.97
C LYS A 213 42.41 2.38 2.46
N ALA A 214 43.09 1.57 1.65
CA ALA A 214 42.92 1.60 0.19
C ALA A 214 41.48 1.27 -0.23
N PHE A 215 40.86 0.29 0.42
CA PHE A 215 39.44 -0.03 0.21
C PHE A 215 38.51 1.13 0.59
N SER A 216 38.78 1.79 1.72
CA SER A 216 38.04 2.95 2.20
C SER A 216 38.08 4.12 1.22
N GLU A 217 39.29 4.50 0.80
CA GLU A 217 39.51 5.58 -0.18
C GLU A 217 38.78 5.30 -1.50
N TRP A 218 38.88 4.07 -2.00
CA TRP A 218 38.17 3.65 -3.21
C TRP A 218 36.65 3.76 -3.05
N LEU A 219 36.08 3.24 -1.96
CA LEU A 219 34.63 3.20 -1.77
C LEU A 219 34.05 4.62 -1.61
N VAL A 220 34.73 5.49 -0.85
CA VAL A 220 34.37 6.90 -0.72
C VAL A 220 34.45 7.61 -2.08
N GLN A 221 35.50 7.36 -2.87
CA GLN A 221 35.65 7.94 -4.20
C GLN A 221 34.52 7.51 -5.16
N VAL A 222 34.13 6.24 -5.15
CA VAL A 222 33.00 5.72 -5.97
C VAL A 222 31.69 6.39 -5.58
N MET A 223 31.44 6.55 -4.28
CA MET A 223 30.26 7.25 -3.75
C MET A 223 30.23 8.72 -4.21
N VAL A 224 31.33 9.45 -4.07
CA VAL A 224 31.44 10.86 -4.48
C VAL A 224 31.26 11.03 -6.00
N SER A 225 31.73 10.06 -6.78
CA SER A 225 31.58 10.07 -8.24
C SER A 225 30.16 9.74 -8.72
N GLY A 226 29.24 9.36 -7.82
CA GLY A 226 27.87 8.96 -8.17
C GLY A 226 27.78 7.61 -8.91
N ASN A 227 28.87 6.84 -8.95
CA ASN A 227 28.99 5.62 -9.75
C ASN A 227 28.73 4.34 -8.93
N LEU A 228 28.11 4.47 -7.75
CA LEU A 228 27.90 3.34 -6.85
C LEU A 228 26.99 2.27 -7.47
N GLU A 229 25.96 2.64 -8.23
CA GLU A 229 25.09 1.65 -8.89
C GLU A 229 25.82 0.87 -10.01
N VAL A 230 26.82 1.48 -10.65
CA VAL A 230 27.55 0.91 -11.79
C VAL A 230 28.47 -0.24 -11.37
N ILE A 231 28.92 -0.25 -10.12
CA ILE A 231 29.84 -1.29 -9.62
C ILE A 231 29.11 -2.58 -9.21
N PHE A 232 27.78 -2.58 -9.09
CA PHE A 232 27.00 -3.78 -8.80
C PHE A 232 26.56 -4.48 -10.08
N PRO A 233 26.57 -5.84 -10.13
CA PRO A 233 26.90 -6.78 -9.05
C PRO A 233 28.39 -7.09 -8.83
N ALA A 234 29.29 -6.64 -9.71
CA ALA A 234 30.69 -7.09 -9.73
C ALA A 234 31.40 -6.86 -8.39
N ALA A 235 31.12 -5.72 -7.75
CA ALA A 235 31.63 -5.33 -6.45
C ALA A 235 31.28 -6.29 -5.32
N THR A 236 30.04 -6.82 -5.29
CA THR A 236 29.61 -7.74 -4.22
C THR A 236 30.51 -8.97 -4.14
N ARG A 237 30.87 -9.53 -5.29
CA ARG A 237 31.67 -10.77 -5.34
C ARG A 237 33.12 -10.54 -4.89
N GLU A 238 33.69 -9.39 -5.23
CA GLU A 238 35.11 -9.12 -5.00
C GLU A 238 35.39 -8.54 -3.62
N TYR A 239 34.44 -7.78 -3.06
CA TYR A 239 34.67 -7.01 -1.84
C TYR A 239 34.06 -7.62 -0.57
N ALA A 240 33.29 -8.70 -0.64
CA ALA A 240 32.73 -9.36 0.56
C ALA A 240 33.79 -9.69 1.65
N PRO A 241 35.01 -10.17 1.31
CA PRO A 241 36.06 -10.37 2.32
C PRO A 241 36.51 -9.07 3.01
N PHE A 242 36.52 -7.95 2.27
CA PHE A 242 36.86 -6.64 2.82
C PHE A 242 35.76 -6.14 3.76
N ILE A 243 34.48 -6.45 3.50
CA ILE A 243 33.38 -6.11 4.41
C ILE A 243 33.55 -6.85 5.74
N GLN A 244 33.88 -8.14 5.70
CA GLN A 244 34.18 -8.92 6.91
C GLN A 244 35.38 -8.34 7.68
N GLU A 245 36.48 -8.04 6.99
CA GLU A 245 37.68 -7.47 7.62
C GLU A 245 37.36 -6.09 8.23
N LEU A 246 36.67 -5.23 7.49
CA LEU A 246 36.27 -3.90 7.92
C LEU A 246 35.32 -3.93 9.12
N TRP A 247 34.32 -4.81 9.11
CA TRP A 247 33.34 -4.91 10.20
C TRP A 247 34.01 -5.32 11.52
N ASN A 248 35.10 -6.09 11.48
CA ASN A 248 35.86 -6.49 12.67
C ASN A 248 36.95 -5.48 13.07
N ASP A 249 37.18 -4.43 12.29
CA ASP A 249 38.22 -3.45 12.54
C ASP A 249 37.83 -2.49 13.68
N ALA A 250 38.78 -2.22 14.58
CA ALA A 250 38.56 -1.40 15.76
C ALA A 250 38.25 0.07 15.44
N ALA A 251 38.86 0.64 14.39
CA ALA A 251 38.61 2.01 13.96
C ALA A 251 37.22 2.15 13.32
N PHE A 252 36.83 1.16 12.53
CA PHE A 252 35.48 1.10 11.99
C PHE A 252 34.43 0.99 13.11
N GLN A 253 34.63 0.09 14.07
CA GLN A 253 33.72 -0.08 15.22
C GLN A 253 33.65 1.18 16.11
N ALA A 254 34.78 1.86 16.34
CA ALA A 254 34.81 3.12 17.07
C ALA A 254 33.97 4.21 16.38
N THR A 255 33.94 4.21 15.04
CA THR A 255 33.14 5.13 14.24
C THR A 255 31.66 4.74 14.25
N TYR A 256 31.35 3.45 14.09
CA TYR A 256 29.99 2.92 14.13
C TYR A 256 29.29 3.17 15.48
N ASN A 257 30.03 3.13 16.59
CA ASN A 257 29.49 3.48 17.91
C ASN A 257 29.06 4.96 18.01
N ARG A 258 29.70 5.83 17.21
CA ARG A 258 29.39 7.27 17.08
C ARG A 258 28.50 7.59 15.88
N ARG A 259 27.88 6.58 15.25
CA ARG A 259 27.06 6.75 14.03
C ARG A 259 25.92 7.77 14.16
N HIS A 260 25.41 7.99 15.36
CA HIS A 260 24.34 8.96 15.64
C HIS A 260 24.79 10.42 15.43
N GLU A 261 26.10 10.69 15.41
CA GLU A 261 26.68 12.00 15.09
C GLU A 261 26.74 12.25 13.56
N LEU A 262 26.52 11.22 12.73
CA LEU A 262 26.57 11.30 11.27
C LEU A 262 25.20 11.61 10.68
N GLN A 263 24.93 12.90 10.42
CA GLN A 263 23.64 13.37 9.91
C GLN A 263 23.22 12.73 8.57
N MET A 264 24.19 12.36 7.73
CA MET A 264 23.92 11.75 6.42
C MET A 264 23.54 10.28 6.49
N LEU A 265 23.75 9.62 7.64
CA LEU A 265 23.44 8.20 7.81
C LEU A 265 21.97 8.03 8.21
N PRO A 266 21.12 7.41 7.37
CA PRO A 266 19.72 7.23 7.71
C PRO A 266 19.54 6.24 8.86
N ARG A 267 18.51 6.42 9.71
CA ARG A 267 18.25 5.53 10.86
C ARG A 267 18.15 4.05 10.48
N ILE A 268 17.51 3.76 9.34
CA ILE A 268 17.36 2.40 8.81
C ILE A 268 18.69 1.74 8.45
N ALA A 269 19.76 2.52 8.22
CA ALA A 269 21.07 1.97 7.89
C ALA A 269 21.54 0.97 8.94
N THR A 270 21.20 1.17 10.22
CA THR A 270 21.54 0.27 11.32
C THR A 270 21.08 -1.17 11.03
N TYR A 271 19.84 -1.35 10.55
CA TYR A 271 19.29 -2.66 10.20
C TYR A 271 20.13 -3.40 9.16
N PHE A 272 20.60 -2.70 8.13
CA PHE A 272 21.41 -3.30 7.07
C PHE A 272 22.88 -3.45 7.48
N LEU A 273 23.43 -2.48 8.22
CA LEU A 273 24.82 -2.48 8.65
C LEU A 273 25.12 -3.65 9.60
N GLU A 274 24.24 -3.94 10.56
CA GLU A 274 24.39 -5.08 11.47
C GLU A 274 24.46 -6.43 10.75
N ARG A 275 23.95 -6.48 9.51
CA ARG A 275 23.96 -7.64 8.61
C ARG A 275 24.86 -7.45 7.40
N ALA A 276 25.77 -6.47 7.42
CA ALA A 276 26.57 -6.10 6.25
C ALA A 276 27.37 -7.28 5.69
N VAL A 277 27.94 -8.10 6.58
CA VAL A 277 28.65 -9.33 6.20
C VAL A 277 27.73 -10.29 5.45
N GLU A 278 26.56 -10.60 5.99
CA GLU A 278 25.57 -11.50 5.39
C GLU A 278 25.14 -10.98 4.01
N ILE A 279 24.74 -9.70 3.94
CA ILE A 279 24.24 -9.03 2.73
C ILE A 279 25.30 -8.98 1.64
N SER A 280 26.58 -8.86 2.00
CA SER A 280 27.70 -8.83 1.05
C SER A 280 27.96 -10.17 0.36
N ARG A 281 27.40 -11.29 0.84
CA ARG A 281 27.64 -12.61 0.25
C ARG A 281 26.90 -12.77 -1.08
N THR A 282 27.44 -13.62 -1.94
CA THR A 282 26.83 -13.91 -3.25
C THR A 282 25.54 -14.74 -3.12
N ASP A 283 25.46 -15.58 -2.09
CA ASP A 283 24.34 -16.45 -1.75
C ASP A 283 23.25 -15.75 -0.90
N TYR A 284 23.40 -14.45 -0.63
CA TYR A 284 22.42 -13.67 0.11
C TYR A 284 21.08 -13.61 -0.64
N GLU A 285 19.99 -14.02 0.03
CA GLU A 285 18.64 -13.88 -0.50
C GLU A 285 17.83 -12.92 0.39
N PRO A 286 17.28 -11.82 -0.16
CA PRO A 286 16.50 -10.86 0.62
C PRO A 286 15.30 -11.50 1.30
N SER A 287 15.20 -11.33 2.62
CA SER A 287 13.98 -11.63 3.37
C SER A 287 12.86 -10.63 3.04
N ASP A 288 11.62 -10.94 3.42
CA ASP A 288 10.49 -10.01 3.24
C ASP A 288 10.73 -8.68 3.97
N MET A 289 11.37 -8.72 5.15
CA MET A 289 11.78 -7.51 5.88
C MET A 289 12.84 -6.71 5.12
N ASP A 290 13.80 -7.38 4.48
CA ASP A 290 14.80 -6.72 3.64
C ASP A 290 14.14 -6.01 2.44
N ILE A 291 13.19 -6.71 1.80
CA ILE A 291 12.43 -6.18 0.66
C ILE A 291 11.64 -4.93 1.05
N LEU A 292 11.01 -4.93 2.23
CA LEU A 292 10.25 -3.82 2.77
C LEU A 292 11.14 -2.64 3.16
N TYR A 293 12.23 -2.89 3.87
CA TYR A 293 13.15 -1.86 4.34
C TYR A 293 14.07 -1.30 3.26
N GLN A 294 14.17 -1.95 2.09
CA GLN A 294 14.95 -1.52 0.92
C GLN A 294 14.58 -0.11 0.36
N LEU A 295 13.67 0.63 1.00
CA LEU A 295 13.04 1.82 0.45
C LEU A 295 13.53 3.19 0.98
N ILE A 296 14.73 3.28 1.53
CA ILE A 296 15.34 4.59 1.86
C ILE A 296 16.57 4.85 0.96
N ARG A 297 16.31 5.55 -0.16
CA ARG A 297 17.26 5.90 -1.25
C ARG A 297 18.52 6.65 -0.76
N LEU A 298 19.64 6.41 -1.44
CA LEU A 298 20.76 7.35 -1.57
C LEU A 298 20.66 8.14 -2.91
N HIS A 299 20.03 9.32 -2.84
CA HIS A 299 19.95 10.47 -3.80
C HIS A 299 19.75 10.26 -5.34
N PRO A 300 19.65 11.34 -6.16
CA PRO A 300 18.50 11.70 -7.01
C PRO A 300 18.60 11.15 -8.44
N SER A 301 17.65 11.53 -9.31
CA SER A 301 17.65 11.30 -10.77
C SER A 301 17.56 9.84 -11.23
N SER A 302 16.39 9.23 -11.06
CA SER A 302 16.01 8.08 -11.92
C SER A 302 14.50 7.88 -12.08
N LEU A 303 13.67 8.88 -11.77
CA LEU A 303 12.26 8.89 -12.16
C LEU A 303 11.76 10.34 -12.29
N GLY A 304 12.52 11.12 -13.04
CA GLY A 304 11.98 12.20 -13.87
C GLY A 304 12.28 11.77 -15.31
N GLU A 305 11.35 11.97 -16.23
CA GLU A 305 11.50 11.65 -17.66
C GLU A 305 11.28 10.18 -18.05
N SER A 306 10.02 9.75 -18.04
CA SER A 306 9.36 9.21 -19.24
C SER A 306 8.01 8.64 -18.85
N CYS A 307 6.96 9.45 -19.04
CA CYS A 307 5.60 8.96 -18.95
C CYS A 307 5.27 8.06 -20.15
N LYS A 308 5.79 6.83 -20.17
CA LYS A 308 5.34 5.75 -21.08
C LYS A 308 4.12 5.01 -20.52
N TRP A 309 3.20 5.72 -19.87
CA TRP A 309 2.06 5.11 -19.17
C TRP A 309 0.79 4.99 -20.03
N VAL A 310 0.75 5.65 -21.19
CA VAL A 310 -0.48 5.83 -22.00
C VAL A 310 -1.13 4.50 -22.40
N GLY A 311 -0.35 3.44 -22.66
CA GLY A 311 -0.89 2.11 -23.00
C GLY A 311 -1.27 1.22 -21.80
N MET A 312 -0.96 1.61 -20.56
CA MET A 312 -1.26 0.82 -19.35
C MET A 312 -2.60 1.19 -18.69
N PHE A 313 -3.24 2.27 -19.13
CA PHE A 313 -4.39 2.87 -18.44
C PHE A 313 -5.76 2.47 -18.98
N GLU A 314 -5.86 1.90 -20.18
CA GLU A 314 -7.17 1.61 -20.81
C GLU A 314 -8.00 0.58 -20.01
N ASP A 315 -7.35 -0.30 -19.24
CA ASP A 315 -8.01 -1.40 -18.53
C ASP A 315 -7.88 -1.29 -17.00
N VAL A 316 -7.76 -0.07 -16.45
CA VAL A 316 -7.74 0.14 -15.00
C VAL A 316 -9.16 0.33 -14.47
N ASN A 317 -9.49 -0.28 -13.33
CA ASN A 317 -10.77 -0.08 -12.64
C ASN A 317 -10.72 1.11 -11.66
N MET A 318 -9.61 1.26 -10.93
CA MET A 318 -9.45 2.30 -9.93
C MET A 318 -8.01 2.79 -9.84
N VAL A 319 -7.83 4.08 -9.60
CA VAL A 319 -6.53 4.70 -9.33
C VAL A 319 -6.33 4.88 -7.83
N LEU A 320 -5.25 4.33 -7.29
CA LEU A 320 -4.78 4.58 -5.93
C LEU A 320 -3.65 5.60 -6.02
N PHE A 321 -3.94 6.85 -5.66
CA PHE A 321 -2.96 7.93 -5.71
C PHE A 321 -2.33 8.14 -4.33
N CYS A 322 -1.03 7.88 -4.21
CA CYS A 322 -0.29 7.97 -2.97
C CYS A 322 0.40 9.34 -2.81
N VAL A 323 0.19 9.97 -1.66
CA VAL A 323 0.82 11.23 -1.23
C VAL A 323 1.54 10.98 0.08
N SER A 324 2.79 11.43 0.18
CA SER A 324 3.53 11.43 1.44
C SER A 324 3.13 12.65 2.27
N LEU A 325 2.57 12.40 3.45
CA LEU A 325 2.16 13.47 4.37
C LEU A 325 3.32 14.32 4.85
N THR A 326 4.57 13.83 4.79
CA THR A 326 5.76 14.56 5.20
C THR A 326 6.31 15.50 4.14
N ASP A 327 5.76 15.52 2.92
CA ASP A 327 6.34 16.28 1.80
C ASP A 327 6.02 17.80 1.86
N TYR A 328 5.23 18.25 2.84
CA TYR A 328 4.76 19.64 2.93
C TYR A 328 5.88 20.66 3.18
N ASP A 329 7.00 20.25 3.75
CA ASP A 329 8.18 21.09 4.03
C ASP A 329 9.44 20.56 3.34
N GLU A 330 9.32 19.56 2.47
CA GLU A 330 10.44 19.05 1.68
C GLU A 330 10.55 19.77 0.34
N PHE A 331 11.78 20.10 -0.06
CA PHE A 331 12.06 20.85 -1.29
C PHE A 331 13.14 20.17 -2.13
N TRP A 332 13.18 20.50 -3.41
CA TRP A 332 14.29 20.19 -4.32
C TRP A 332 14.55 21.39 -5.22
N LEU A 333 15.77 21.48 -5.78
CA LEU A 333 16.13 22.53 -6.72
C LEU A 333 15.91 22.04 -8.14
N ASP A 334 15.16 22.81 -8.93
CA ASP A 334 15.01 22.55 -10.36
C ASP A 334 16.27 22.93 -11.16
N SER A 335 16.25 22.67 -12.47
CA SER A 335 17.36 23.01 -13.36
C SER A 335 17.69 24.51 -13.42
N ASN A 336 16.74 25.35 -13.00
CA ASN A 336 16.86 26.81 -12.97
C ASN A 336 17.23 27.33 -11.56
N GLY A 337 17.45 26.44 -10.59
CA GLY A 337 17.78 26.79 -9.20
C GLY A 337 16.58 27.24 -8.36
N VAL A 338 15.35 27.02 -8.84
CA VAL A 338 14.12 27.35 -8.11
C VAL A 338 13.81 26.21 -7.13
N LEU A 339 13.53 26.58 -5.88
CA LEU A 339 13.09 25.63 -4.86
C LEU A 339 11.64 25.23 -5.11
N ILE A 340 11.42 23.95 -5.38
CA ILE A 340 10.08 23.39 -5.59
C ILE A 340 9.71 22.52 -4.38
N ASN A 341 8.57 22.84 -3.77
CA ASN A 341 8.00 22.07 -2.68
C ASN A 341 7.44 20.72 -3.20
N LYS A 342 7.77 19.61 -2.54
CA LYS A 342 7.37 18.27 -2.98
C LYS A 342 5.86 18.03 -2.89
N MET A 343 5.18 18.57 -1.88
CA MET A 343 3.71 18.48 -1.80
C MET A 343 3.03 19.21 -2.97
N VAL A 344 3.55 20.38 -3.37
CA VAL A 344 3.06 21.13 -4.54
C VAL A 344 3.32 20.35 -5.84
N ALA A 345 4.49 19.75 -5.99
CA ALA A 345 4.77 18.88 -7.14
C ALA A 345 3.86 17.64 -7.16
N SER A 346 3.56 17.05 -5.99
CA SER A 346 2.60 15.95 -5.87
C SER A 346 1.17 16.38 -6.24
N LYS A 347 0.78 17.60 -5.89
CA LYS A 347 -0.50 18.20 -6.30
C LYS A 347 -0.59 18.34 -7.82
N GLN A 348 0.46 18.87 -8.47
CA GLN A 348 0.50 19.02 -9.93
C GLN A 348 0.44 17.68 -10.66
N LEU A 349 1.14 16.66 -10.12
CA LEU A 349 1.05 15.30 -10.65
C LEU A 349 -0.37 14.74 -10.51
N PHE A 350 -1.03 14.98 -9.36
CA PHE A 350 -2.42 14.57 -9.15
C PHE A 350 -3.35 15.21 -10.17
N GLU A 351 -3.26 16.53 -10.38
CA GLU A 351 -4.03 17.27 -11.41
C GLU A 351 -3.82 16.64 -12.80
N THR A 352 -2.57 16.34 -13.16
CA THR A 352 -2.22 15.74 -14.45
C THR A 352 -2.86 14.36 -14.65
N ILE A 353 -2.86 13.51 -13.61
CA ILE A 353 -3.43 12.16 -13.69
C ILE A 353 -4.96 12.21 -13.72
N VAL A 354 -5.56 13.02 -12.86
CA VAL A 354 -7.03 13.16 -12.77
C VAL A 354 -7.61 13.70 -14.07
N SER A 355 -6.94 14.64 -14.73
CA SER A 355 -7.38 15.21 -16.01
C SER A 355 -7.02 14.34 -17.22
N HIS A 356 -6.43 13.16 -17.04
CA HIS A 356 -6.04 12.32 -18.18
C HIS A 356 -7.28 11.62 -18.80
N PRO A 357 -7.52 11.71 -20.12
CA PRO A 357 -8.75 11.21 -20.75
C PRO A 357 -9.03 9.72 -20.54
N THR A 358 -8.00 8.86 -20.49
CA THR A 358 -8.20 7.41 -20.26
C THR A 358 -8.69 7.06 -18.85
N LEU A 359 -8.61 8.02 -17.92
CA LEU A 359 -9.02 7.87 -16.53
C LEU A 359 -10.34 8.62 -16.23
N GLU A 360 -10.99 9.14 -17.28
CA GLU A 360 -12.32 9.74 -17.15
C GLU A 360 -13.30 8.70 -16.59
N GLN A 361 -14.14 9.12 -15.64
CA GLN A 361 -15.12 8.28 -14.93
C GLN A 361 -14.53 7.11 -14.11
N LYS A 362 -13.21 7.02 -13.93
CA LYS A 362 -12.60 6.01 -13.04
C LYS A 362 -12.65 6.47 -11.59
N ASP A 363 -12.78 5.52 -10.68
CA ASP A 363 -12.67 5.77 -9.24
C ASP A 363 -11.26 6.15 -8.82
N PHE A 364 -11.16 7.08 -7.88
CA PHE A 364 -9.90 7.48 -7.25
C PHE A 364 -9.94 7.26 -5.73
N LEU A 365 -8.93 6.57 -5.22
CA LEU A 365 -8.60 6.49 -3.80
C LEU A 365 -7.29 7.23 -3.54
N LEU A 366 -7.36 8.31 -2.78
CA LEU A 366 -6.19 9.00 -2.25
C LEU A 366 -5.66 8.25 -1.02
N ILE A 367 -4.41 7.80 -1.11
CA ILE A 367 -3.66 7.26 0.01
C ILE A 367 -2.79 8.38 0.58
N LEU A 368 -3.08 8.79 1.81
CA LEU A 368 -2.24 9.70 2.58
C LEU A 368 -1.28 8.88 3.46
N ASN A 369 -0.06 8.70 2.96
CA ASN A 369 0.95 7.81 3.54
C ASN A 369 1.89 8.53 4.53
N LYS A 370 2.61 7.76 5.35
CA LYS A 370 3.56 8.23 6.38
C LYS A 370 2.88 9.05 7.49
N ALA A 371 1.73 8.60 7.94
CA ALA A 371 0.98 9.26 8.99
C ALA A 371 1.69 9.21 10.36
N ASP A 372 2.42 8.12 10.60
CA ASP A 372 3.35 7.93 11.71
C ASP A 372 4.39 9.07 11.77
N LEU A 373 5.01 9.39 10.64
CA LEU A 373 6.04 10.43 10.57
C LEU A 373 5.47 11.85 10.56
N LEU A 374 4.22 12.05 10.13
CA LEU A 374 3.58 13.37 10.18
C LEU A 374 3.45 13.86 11.63
N LEU A 375 3.13 12.96 12.56
CA LEU A 375 2.99 13.26 13.98
C LEU A 375 4.26 13.90 14.54
N GLU A 376 5.40 13.25 14.35
CA GLU A 376 6.71 13.74 14.80
C GLU A 376 7.07 15.07 14.12
N LYS A 377 6.85 15.16 12.81
CA LYS A 377 7.27 16.31 12.00
C LYS A 377 6.52 17.60 12.33
N MET A 378 5.24 17.48 12.67
CA MET A 378 4.40 18.63 13.03
C MET A 378 4.78 19.28 14.37
N GLU A 379 5.54 18.59 15.22
CA GLU A 379 6.11 19.19 16.44
C GLU A 379 7.22 20.19 16.11
N GLU A 380 7.92 19.99 14.99
CA GLU A 380 9.06 20.80 14.58
C GLU A 380 8.70 21.87 13.54
N VAL A 381 7.86 21.52 12.55
CA VAL A 381 7.57 22.37 11.38
C VAL A 381 6.06 22.49 11.15
N PRO A 382 5.48 23.71 11.15
CA PRO A 382 4.04 23.90 10.94
C PRO A 382 3.64 23.60 9.49
N LEU A 383 2.41 23.10 9.30
CA LEU A 383 1.87 22.75 7.97
C LEU A 383 1.83 23.96 7.01
N THR A 384 1.71 25.18 7.54
CA THR A 384 1.72 26.45 6.80
C THR A 384 3.04 26.74 6.08
N ARG A 385 4.09 25.93 6.32
CA ARG A 385 5.34 25.96 5.54
C ARG A 385 5.12 25.63 4.06
N CYS A 386 4.10 24.84 3.75
CA CYS A 386 3.64 24.61 2.39
C CYS A 386 2.73 25.76 1.95
N GLU A 387 3.03 26.40 0.81
CA GLU A 387 2.22 27.50 0.27
C GLU A 387 0.75 27.11 0.03
N TRP A 388 0.49 25.85 -0.32
CA TRP A 388 -0.87 25.36 -0.55
C TRP A 388 -1.70 25.21 0.73
N PHE A 389 -1.01 25.17 1.89
CA PHE A 389 -1.60 24.96 3.21
C PHE A 389 -1.49 26.19 4.12
N HIS A 390 -1.22 27.37 3.57
CA HIS A 390 -1.02 28.62 4.30
C HIS A 390 -2.16 29.04 5.26
N ASP A 391 -3.37 28.53 5.03
CA ASP A 391 -4.62 28.84 5.72
C ASP A 391 -4.97 27.78 6.79
N PHE A 392 -4.06 26.84 7.06
CA PHE A 392 -4.26 25.84 8.10
C PHE A 392 -4.18 26.48 9.49
N ASN A 393 -5.29 26.43 10.23
CA ASN A 393 -5.37 26.93 11.60
C ASN A 393 -6.08 25.90 12.51
N PRO A 394 -5.32 25.07 13.26
CA PRO A 394 -5.91 24.10 14.16
C PRO A 394 -6.45 24.81 15.41
N VAL A 395 -7.78 24.88 15.56
CA VAL A 395 -8.39 25.37 16.81
C VAL A 395 -8.06 24.40 17.95
N ILE A 396 -7.22 24.84 18.89
CA ILE A 396 -6.76 24.08 20.04
C ILE A 396 -7.88 24.03 21.08
N SER A 397 -8.46 22.84 21.29
CA SER A 397 -9.35 22.60 22.43
C SER A 397 -8.50 22.21 23.64
N HIS A 398 -8.57 22.99 24.72
CA HIS A 398 -7.79 22.77 25.95
C HIS A 398 -8.23 21.55 26.79
N HIS A 399 -9.07 20.65 26.27
CA HIS A 399 -9.68 19.55 27.03
C HIS A 399 -9.17 18.13 26.74
N ASN A 400 -8.06 17.94 26.02
CA ASN A 400 -7.50 16.60 25.77
C ASN A 400 -6.00 16.50 26.07
N ASN A 401 -5.62 15.48 26.85
CA ASN A 401 -4.24 15.19 27.25
C ASN A 401 -3.32 14.72 26.10
N ASN A 402 -3.83 14.53 24.88
CA ASN A 402 -3.06 14.19 23.67
C ASN A 402 -3.21 15.27 22.59
N LEU A 403 -2.63 16.46 22.84
CA LEU A 403 -2.79 17.62 21.96
C LEU A 403 -2.15 17.41 20.58
N THR A 404 -0.95 16.82 20.51
CA THR A 404 -0.19 16.61 19.27
C THR A 404 -0.88 15.63 18.32
N ALA A 405 -1.35 14.49 18.83
CA ALA A 405 -2.16 13.54 18.07
C ALA A 405 -3.43 14.20 17.49
N SER A 406 -4.07 15.08 18.24
CA SER A 406 -5.26 15.80 17.79
C SER A 406 -4.96 16.82 16.67
N VAL A 407 -3.77 17.41 16.66
CA VAL A 407 -3.33 18.37 15.63
C VAL A 407 -2.97 17.64 14.33
N ALA A 408 -2.24 16.54 14.40
CA ALA A 408 -1.90 15.75 13.21
C ALA A 408 -3.14 15.10 12.57
N GLN A 409 -4.10 14.64 13.37
CA GLN A 409 -5.40 14.18 12.85
C GLN A 409 -6.13 15.30 12.10
N ARG A 410 -6.14 16.53 12.65
CA ARG A 410 -6.72 17.69 11.97
C ARG A 410 -5.97 18.06 10.69
N ALA A 411 -4.64 17.97 10.70
CA ALA A 411 -3.82 18.20 9.51
C ALA A 411 -4.12 17.17 8.42
N PHE A 412 -4.23 15.89 8.78
CA PHE A 412 -4.68 14.84 7.86
C PHE A 412 -6.03 15.19 7.24
N HIS A 413 -7.04 15.51 8.06
CA HIS A 413 -8.37 15.87 7.57
C HIS A 413 -8.33 17.08 6.64
N TYR A 414 -7.53 18.08 7.00
CA TYR A 414 -7.35 19.29 6.20
C TYR A 414 -6.71 19.00 4.84
N ILE A 415 -5.62 18.23 4.81
CA ILE A 415 -4.96 17.80 3.56
C ILE A 415 -5.94 16.99 2.71
N ALA A 416 -6.66 16.04 3.31
CA ALA A 416 -7.69 15.27 2.61
C ALA A 416 -8.76 16.17 1.99
N VAL A 417 -9.22 17.21 2.70
CA VAL A 417 -10.20 18.18 2.17
C VAL A 417 -9.62 19.02 1.03
N LYS A 418 -8.35 19.43 1.10
CA LYS A 418 -7.68 20.15 0.00
C LYS A 418 -7.65 19.32 -1.28
N PHE A 419 -7.27 18.05 -1.20
CA PHE A 419 -7.30 17.13 -2.34
C PHE A 419 -8.72 16.83 -2.82
N LYS A 420 -9.69 16.65 -1.91
CA LYS A 420 -11.11 16.44 -2.28
C LYS A 420 -11.68 17.63 -3.05
N ARG A 421 -11.43 18.86 -2.59
CA ARG A 421 -11.86 20.08 -3.28
C ARG A 421 -11.20 20.22 -4.65
N LEU A 422 -9.92 19.88 -4.74
CA LEU A 422 -9.19 19.88 -6.00
C LEU A 422 -9.80 18.86 -6.97
N PHE A 423 -10.03 17.63 -6.53
CA PHE A 423 -10.63 16.58 -7.36
C PHE A 423 -12.05 16.95 -7.81
N ASP A 424 -12.90 17.41 -6.90
CA ASP A 424 -14.27 17.88 -7.21
C ASP A 424 -14.27 19.01 -8.25
N SER A 425 -13.32 19.94 -8.16
CA SER A 425 -13.17 21.02 -9.14
C SER A 425 -12.74 20.55 -10.54
N LEU A 426 -12.14 19.37 -10.64
CA LEU A 426 -11.65 18.79 -11.91
C LEU A 426 -12.62 17.77 -12.52
N THR A 427 -13.37 17.03 -11.71
CA THR A 427 -14.17 15.88 -12.16
C THR A 427 -15.64 15.91 -11.76
N HIS A 428 -16.03 16.79 -10.82
CA HIS A 428 -17.34 16.76 -10.16
C HIS A 428 -17.71 15.38 -9.55
N SER A 429 -16.71 14.56 -9.28
CA SER A 429 -16.85 13.20 -8.75
C SER A 429 -16.31 13.12 -7.33
N LYS A 430 -16.63 12.05 -6.62
CA LYS A 430 -16.21 11.85 -5.23
C LYS A 430 -14.80 11.27 -5.16
N LEU A 431 -13.91 11.93 -4.42
CA LEU A 431 -12.60 11.36 -4.05
C LEU A 431 -12.70 10.60 -2.73
N TYR A 432 -12.34 9.32 -2.76
CA TYR A 432 -12.16 8.51 -1.56
C TYR A 432 -10.77 8.75 -0.96
N VAL A 433 -10.64 8.66 0.36
CA VAL A 433 -9.37 8.93 1.05
C VAL A 433 -9.17 7.92 2.17
N CYS A 434 -7.97 7.37 2.30
CA CYS A 434 -7.53 6.60 3.46
C CYS A 434 -6.17 7.08 3.95
N MET A 435 -5.88 6.78 5.22
CA MET A 435 -4.58 7.00 5.85
C MET A 435 -3.82 5.68 5.83
N VAL A 436 -2.53 5.71 5.49
CA VAL A 436 -1.70 4.50 5.43
C VAL A 436 -0.34 4.73 6.11
N THR A 437 0.11 3.72 6.82
CA THR A 437 1.51 3.56 7.22
C THR A 437 2.06 2.39 6.40
N GLY A 438 2.79 2.67 5.32
CA GLY A 438 3.14 1.63 4.33
C GLY A 438 3.99 0.46 4.84
N LEU A 439 4.62 0.60 6.02
CA LEU A 439 5.37 -0.47 6.69
C LEU A 439 4.50 -1.32 7.65
N GLU A 440 3.28 -0.88 7.95
CA GLU A 440 2.34 -1.60 8.80
C GLU A 440 1.43 -2.48 7.94
N PRO A 441 1.47 -3.83 8.10
CA PRO A 441 0.70 -4.74 7.26
C PRO A 441 -0.82 -4.48 7.33
N ASP A 442 -1.36 -4.28 8.54
CA ASP A 442 -2.80 -4.06 8.75
C ASP A 442 -3.29 -2.76 8.09
N SER A 443 -2.47 -1.70 8.15
CA SER A 443 -2.78 -0.42 7.52
C SER A 443 -2.87 -0.52 6.00
N VAL A 444 -1.97 -1.31 5.38
CA VAL A 444 -2.01 -1.58 3.95
C VAL A 444 -3.21 -2.46 3.59
N ASP A 445 -3.48 -3.54 4.34
CA ASP A 445 -4.64 -4.40 4.07
C ASP A 445 -5.96 -3.62 4.15
N ASP A 446 -6.13 -2.76 5.15
CA ASP A 446 -7.33 -1.92 5.29
C ASP A 446 -7.53 -0.99 4.09
N ALA A 447 -6.45 -0.43 3.53
CA ALA A 447 -6.52 0.41 2.33
C ALA A 447 -6.99 -0.38 1.08
N PHE A 448 -6.45 -1.59 0.86
CA PHE A 448 -6.84 -2.43 -0.26
C PHE A 448 -8.25 -3.04 -0.08
N ARG A 449 -8.65 -3.35 1.16
CA ARG A 449 -10.03 -3.72 1.49
C ARG A 449 -10.98 -2.58 1.21
N TYR A 450 -10.63 -1.35 1.60
CA TYR A 450 -11.46 -0.19 1.32
C TYR A 450 -11.59 0.09 -0.18
N ALA A 451 -10.50 -0.01 -0.95
CA ALA A 451 -10.53 0.08 -2.41
C ALA A 451 -11.50 -0.95 -3.03
N ARG A 452 -11.48 -2.20 -2.51
CA ARG A 452 -12.38 -3.25 -2.96
C ARG A 452 -13.85 -2.95 -2.63
N GLU A 453 -14.13 -2.38 -1.47
CA GLU A 453 -15.51 -2.00 -1.10
C GLU A 453 -16.04 -0.86 -1.95
N ILE A 454 -15.20 0.13 -2.30
CA ILE A 454 -15.57 1.22 -3.22
C ILE A 454 -16.01 0.65 -4.57
N LEU A 455 -15.20 -0.22 -5.16
CA LEU A 455 -15.51 -0.87 -6.43
C LEU A 455 -16.78 -1.73 -6.39
N LYS A 456 -17.16 -2.26 -5.22
CA LYS A 456 -18.43 -2.98 -5.04
C LYS A 456 -19.63 -2.03 -5.00
N TRP A 457 -19.47 -0.84 -4.42
CA TRP A 457 -20.55 0.15 -4.36
C TRP A 457 -20.94 0.60 -5.77
N ASP A 458 -19.96 0.91 -6.62
CA ASP A 458 -20.19 1.33 -8.00
C ASP A 458 -20.82 0.23 -8.88
N TYR A 459 -20.49 -1.04 -8.64
CA TYR A 459 -21.15 -2.16 -9.32
C TYR A 459 -22.63 -2.27 -8.92
N ASN A 460 -22.93 -2.04 -7.65
CA ASN A 460 -24.31 -2.10 -7.14
C ASN A 460 -25.13 -0.91 -7.65
N ASP A 461 -24.61 0.32 -7.60
CA ASP A 461 -25.33 1.52 -8.07
C ASP A 461 -25.62 1.47 -9.58
N ASN A 462 -24.67 1.03 -10.41
CA ASN A 462 -24.90 0.83 -11.85
C ASN A 462 -25.96 -0.27 -12.14
N SER A 463 -26.06 -1.28 -11.27
CA SER A 463 -27.10 -2.30 -11.40
C SER A 463 -28.50 -1.76 -11.06
N PHE A 464 -28.61 -0.80 -10.15
CA PHE A 464 -29.87 -0.12 -9.82
C PHE A 464 -30.33 0.83 -10.93
N ILE A 465 -29.42 1.62 -11.52
CA ILE A 465 -29.77 2.58 -12.59
C ILE A 465 -30.23 1.85 -13.87
N SER A 466 -29.61 0.70 -14.21
CA SER A 466 -30.03 -0.10 -15.37
C SER A 466 -31.45 -0.68 -15.25
N ASN A 467 -31.94 -0.87 -14.02
CA ASN A 467 -33.31 -1.35 -13.77
C ASN A 467 -34.35 -0.21 -13.82
N GLU A 468 -34.00 1.03 -13.46
CA GLU A 468 -34.95 2.17 -13.55
C GLU A 468 -35.19 2.62 -15.00
N PHE A 469 -34.14 2.61 -15.85
CA PHE A 469 -34.30 2.94 -17.28
C PHE A 469 -35.13 1.92 -18.06
N SER A 470 -35.32 0.70 -17.52
CA SER A 470 -36.16 -0.33 -18.11
C SER A 470 -37.65 -0.17 -17.77
N THR A 471 -38.01 0.75 -16.88
CA THR A 471 -39.40 0.93 -16.39
C THR A 471 -40.12 2.19 -16.91
N THR A 472 -39.49 3.04 -17.71
CA THR A 472 -40.10 4.32 -18.18
C THR A 472 -40.13 4.52 -19.70
N THR A 473 -40.46 3.48 -20.46
CA THR A 473 -40.91 3.61 -21.84
C THR A 473 -41.97 2.57 -22.13
N HIS A 474 -43.24 2.90 -21.88
CA HIS A 474 -44.41 2.46 -22.64
C HIS A 474 -45.67 3.09 -22.00
N ILE A 475 -46.01 4.30 -22.42
CA ILE A 475 -47.40 4.77 -22.39
C ILE A 475 -47.74 5.12 -23.84
N GLU A 476 -48.49 4.21 -24.47
CA GLU A 476 -49.08 4.40 -25.78
C GLU A 476 -50.17 5.47 -25.74
N ALA A 477 -50.23 6.29 -26.79
CA ALA A 477 -51.47 6.93 -27.22
C ALA A 477 -51.63 6.68 -28.72
N SER A 478 -52.46 5.70 -29.05
CA SER A 478 -53.01 5.48 -30.39
C SER A 478 -54.38 6.13 -30.45
N THR A 479 -54.63 7.00 -31.42
CA THR A 479 -55.96 7.14 -32.03
C THR A 479 -55.82 7.45 -33.50
N THR A 480 -56.31 6.51 -34.29
CA THR A 480 -56.61 6.53 -35.72
C THR A 480 -57.62 7.62 -36.09
N SER A 481 -57.32 8.41 -37.11
CA SER A 481 -58.12 8.65 -38.34
C SER A 481 -57.36 9.61 -39.25
#